data_AF-A0AA43Z5M4-F1
#
_entry.id   AF-A0AA43Z5M4-F1
#
_cell.length_a   1.000
_cell.length_b   1.000
_cell.length_c   1.000
_cell.angle_alpha   90.00
_cell.angle_beta   90.00
_cell.angle_gamma   90.00
#
_symmetry.space_group_name_H-M   'P 1'
#
loop_
_entity.id
_entity.type
_entity.pdbx_description
1 polymer ?
#
loop_
_entity_poly.entity_id
_entity_poly.type
_entity_poly.pdbx_seq_one_letter_code
_entity_poly.pdbx_strand_id
1 'polypeptide(L)'
;MDKVQRTAIGVLALFLTISASGAQFESVIGAMEIEEDESSTGSGGRAGWESTKKIKKVRWEWPYYEAGAHDFFMSGSTKVGRSKNPNIGATTVEVYGSRTMISMVIIDVANESAEIKDLGEGKTTKIATTCDDDLMSMSIEFYRFVRKGYYPLFVRRQASYGAGGSGGEELAIAYDLEDLLLTSWDNPCQLVNR
;
A
#
# COMPACT_ATOMS: atom_id res chain seq x y z
N MET A 1 -49.38 21.41 -48.73
CA MET A 1 -48.11 22.00 -49.19
C MET A 1 -47.90 23.25 -48.35
N ASP A 2 -46.80 23.54 -47.66
CA ASP A 2 -45.56 22.84 -47.26
C ASP A 2 -44.99 23.63 -46.04
N LYS A 3 -44.20 23.10 -45.10
CA LYS A 3 -43.59 21.76 -44.89
C LYS A 3 -43.34 21.54 -43.38
N VAL A 4 -43.06 20.31 -42.96
CA VAL A 4 -42.65 19.98 -41.57
C VAL A 4 -41.13 20.16 -41.40
N GLN A 5 -40.68 20.84 -40.34
CA GLN A 5 -39.30 20.72 -39.85
C GLN A 5 -39.28 20.13 -38.43
N ARG A 6 -38.80 18.89 -38.33
CA ARG A 6 -38.52 18.19 -37.07
C ARG A 6 -37.10 18.52 -36.62
N THR A 7 -36.93 19.20 -35.49
CA THR A 7 -35.64 19.33 -34.82
C THR A 7 -35.33 18.04 -34.08
N ALA A 8 -34.36 17.26 -34.56
CA ALA A 8 -33.88 16.07 -33.88
C ALA A 8 -32.92 16.48 -32.75
N ILE A 9 -33.31 16.23 -31.50
CA ILE A 9 -32.40 16.35 -30.34
C ILE A 9 -31.58 15.07 -30.28
N GLY A 10 -30.35 15.13 -30.78
CA GLY A 10 -29.40 14.02 -30.70
C GLY A 10 -28.87 13.87 -29.27
N VAL A 11 -29.22 12.76 -28.61
CA VAL A 11 -28.65 12.41 -27.30
C VAL A 11 -27.22 11.92 -27.51
N LEU A 12 -26.25 12.80 -27.30
CA LEU A 12 -24.83 12.46 -27.34
C LEU A 12 -24.43 11.75 -26.04
N ALA A 13 -24.64 10.44 -26.00
CA ALA A 13 -24.20 9.58 -24.90
C ALA A 13 -22.66 9.46 -24.92
N LEU A 14 -21.98 10.42 -24.28
CA LEU A 14 -20.55 10.31 -23.99
C LEU A 14 -20.36 9.15 -23.01
N PHE A 15 -19.93 8.00 -23.52
CA PHE A 15 -19.36 6.92 -22.70
C PHE A 15 -18.02 7.40 -22.14
N LEU A 16 -18.09 8.20 -21.08
CA LEU A 16 -16.97 8.45 -20.18
C LEU A 16 -16.66 7.14 -19.46
N THR A 17 -15.88 6.28 -20.12
CA THR A 17 -15.13 5.21 -19.47
C THR A 17 -14.01 5.85 -18.65
N ILE A 18 -14.41 6.49 -17.55
CA ILE A 18 -13.53 6.81 -16.43
C ILE A 18 -12.97 5.46 -16.00
N SER A 19 -11.80 5.15 -16.52
CA SER A 19 -11.00 4.04 -16.08
C SER A 19 -10.47 4.45 -14.72
N ALA A 20 -11.30 4.28 -13.70
CA ALA A 20 -10.88 4.34 -12.33
C ALA A 20 -9.82 3.27 -12.16
N SER A 21 -8.56 3.66 -12.32
CA SER A 21 -7.42 2.92 -11.80
C SER A 21 -7.54 3.00 -10.28
N GLY A 22 -8.40 2.13 -9.73
CA GLY A 22 -8.52 1.92 -8.29
C GLY A 22 -7.12 1.73 -7.72
N ALA A 23 -6.87 2.33 -6.58
CA ALA A 23 -5.51 2.62 -6.16
C ALA A 23 -4.74 1.30 -5.96
N GLN A 24 -3.50 1.29 -6.43
CA GLN A 24 -2.76 0.07 -6.77
C GLN A 24 -2.66 -0.94 -5.61
N PHE A 25 -2.58 -0.41 -4.38
CA PHE A 25 -2.40 -1.13 -3.14
C PHE A 25 -3.58 -0.97 -2.17
N GLU A 26 -4.73 -0.47 -2.64
CA GLU A 26 -5.95 -0.28 -1.83
C GLU A 26 -6.40 -1.57 -1.13
N SER A 27 -6.20 -2.73 -1.76
CA SER A 27 -6.50 -4.03 -1.14
C SER A 27 -5.52 -4.47 -0.05
N VAL A 28 -4.34 -3.84 0.07
CA VAL A 28 -3.43 -4.02 1.21
C VAL A 28 -3.99 -3.26 2.41
N ILE A 29 -4.40 -2.00 2.22
CA ILE A 29 -5.10 -1.22 3.25
C ILE A 29 -6.36 -1.94 3.73
N GLY A 30 -7.23 -2.38 2.80
CA GLY A 30 -8.43 -3.15 3.16
C GLY A 30 -8.17 -4.54 3.76
N ALA A 31 -6.92 -5.04 3.70
CA ALA A 31 -6.49 -6.21 4.44
C ALA A 31 -6.05 -5.89 5.88
N MET A 32 -5.53 -4.68 6.12
CA MET A 32 -5.09 -4.18 7.43
C MET A 32 -6.13 -3.31 8.16
N GLU A 33 -7.27 -3.01 7.55
CA GLU A 33 -8.31 -2.21 8.21
C GLU A 33 -8.95 -2.92 9.41
N ILE A 34 -9.11 -2.15 10.50
CA ILE A 34 -9.84 -2.50 11.73
C ILE A 34 -10.89 -1.43 11.93
N GLU A 35 -12.15 -1.79 12.10
CA GLU A 35 -13.21 -0.82 12.37
C GLU A 35 -13.02 -0.19 13.76
N GLU A 36 -13.29 1.12 13.89
CA GLU A 36 -13.06 1.85 15.15
C GLU A 36 -13.82 1.22 16.33
N ASP A 37 -15.05 0.72 16.10
CA ASP A 37 -15.88 0.08 17.12
C ASP A 37 -15.34 -1.30 17.56
N GLU A 38 -14.75 -2.09 16.66
CA GLU A 38 -14.17 -3.41 16.97
C GLU A 38 -12.96 -3.30 17.91
N SER A 39 -12.20 -2.20 17.82
CA SER A 39 -11.03 -1.93 18.66
C SER A 39 -11.34 -1.90 20.17
N SER A 40 -12.60 -1.62 20.54
CA SER A 40 -13.04 -1.45 21.93
C SER A 40 -13.29 -2.76 22.70
N THR A 41 -13.33 -3.91 22.02
CA THR A 41 -13.90 -5.16 22.57
C THR A 41 -12.90 -6.11 23.25
N GLY A 42 -11.62 -5.74 23.34
CA GLY A 42 -10.59 -6.50 24.06
C GLY A 42 -10.05 -7.74 23.32
N SER A 43 -10.84 -8.35 22.43
CA SER A 43 -10.31 -9.20 21.35
C SER A 43 -9.73 -8.30 20.25
N GLY A 44 -8.50 -7.83 20.45
CA GLY A 44 -7.87 -6.82 19.60
C GLY A 44 -7.96 -7.16 18.10
N GLY A 45 -8.83 -6.45 17.37
CA GLY A 45 -9.31 -6.77 16.02
C GLY A 45 -8.30 -6.63 14.89
N ARG A 46 -7.01 -6.86 15.15
CA ARG A 46 -5.95 -6.82 14.15
C ARG A 46 -6.16 -7.94 13.13
N ALA A 47 -5.95 -7.62 11.86
CA ALA A 47 -6.10 -8.55 10.76
C ALA A 47 -5.18 -9.77 10.90
N GLY A 48 -5.70 -11.00 10.98
CA GLY A 48 -4.89 -12.22 10.93
C GLY A 48 -4.46 -12.61 9.51
N TRP A 49 -3.69 -13.70 9.35
CA TRP A 49 -3.27 -14.19 8.00
C TRP A 49 -4.43 -14.40 7.03
N GLU A 50 -5.63 -14.72 7.52
CA GLU A 50 -6.81 -14.87 6.68
C GLU A 50 -7.17 -13.58 5.90
N SER A 51 -6.78 -12.40 6.41
CA SER A 51 -6.94 -11.13 5.69
C SER A 51 -6.04 -10.99 4.48
N THR A 52 -4.93 -11.74 4.34
CA THR A 52 -4.07 -11.65 3.15
C THR A 52 -4.76 -12.17 1.89
N LYS A 53 -5.83 -12.98 2.05
CA LYS A 53 -6.75 -13.37 0.97
C LYS A 53 -7.54 -12.17 0.41
N LYS A 54 -7.65 -11.06 1.14
CA LYS A 54 -8.25 -9.80 0.67
C LYS A 54 -7.32 -9.02 -0.28
N ILE A 55 -6.01 -9.24 -0.19
CA ILE A 55 -5.00 -8.57 -1.03
C ILE A 55 -5.09 -9.13 -2.46
N LYS A 56 -5.46 -8.28 -3.41
CA LYS A 56 -5.79 -8.68 -4.78
C LYS A 56 -4.51 -8.79 -5.64
N LYS A 57 -4.55 -9.67 -6.64
CA LYS A 57 -3.50 -9.85 -7.68
C LYS A 57 -2.13 -10.32 -7.18
N VAL A 58 -1.95 -10.60 -5.90
CA VAL A 58 -0.72 -11.21 -5.37
C VAL A 58 -0.77 -12.73 -5.56
N ARG A 59 0.29 -13.29 -6.15
CA ARG A 59 0.57 -14.72 -6.15
C ARG A 59 1.41 -15.03 -4.92
N TRP A 60 0.74 -15.49 -3.87
CA TRP A 60 1.37 -15.85 -2.60
C TRP A 60 2.23 -17.11 -2.70
N GLU A 61 3.39 -17.06 -2.07
CA GLU A 61 4.30 -18.20 -1.91
C GLU A 61 4.03 -18.87 -0.56
N TRP A 62 2.78 -19.32 -0.35
CA TRP A 62 2.27 -19.88 0.92
C TRP A 62 3.12 -21.08 1.41
N PRO A 63 3.82 -20.97 2.55
CA PRO A 63 4.55 -22.07 3.18
C PRO A 63 3.81 -22.48 4.45
N TYR A 64 2.72 -23.26 4.31
CA TYR A 64 1.86 -23.61 5.46
C TYR A 64 1.42 -25.08 5.53
N TYR A 65 1.97 -25.94 4.66
CA TYR A 65 1.64 -27.38 4.64
C TYR A 65 2.37 -28.21 5.72
N GLU A 66 3.24 -27.60 6.52
CA GLU A 66 3.87 -28.24 7.69
C GLU A 66 3.43 -27.56 8.99
N ALA A 67 2.70 -28.30 9.82
CA ALA A 67 2.29 -27.84 11.14
C ALA A 67 3.50 -27.72 12.07
N GLY A 68 3.90 -26.49 12.39
CA GLY A 68 5.08 -26.19 13.22
C GLY A 68 6.07 -25.21 12.59
N ALA A 69 5.92 -24.88 11.30
CA ALA A 69 6.64 -23.77 10.68
C ALA A 69 6.10 -22.44 11.23
N HIS A 70 6.83 -21.81 12.14
CA HIS A 70 6.47 -20.55 12.80
C HIS A 70 7.10 -19.33 12.11
N ASP A 71 7.08 -19.29 10.78
CA ASP A 71 7.61 -18.13 10.06
C ASP A 71 6.72 -16.90 10.34
N PHE A 72 7.40 -15.84 10.78
CA PHE A 72 6.81 -14.55 11.14
C PHE A 72 6.53 -13.66 9.92
N PHE A 73 6.70 -14.20 8.71
CA PHE A 73 6.51 -13.50 7.45
C PHE A 73 5.90 -14.44 6.38
N MET A 74 5.24 -13.85 5.39
CA MET A 74 4.81 -14.53 4.16
C MET A 74 5.09 -13.59 2.98
N SER A 75 5.73 -14.10 1.93
CA SER A 75 6.00 -13.34 0.71
C SER A 75 5.04 -13.72 -0.43
N GLY A 76 4.82 -12.78 -1.33
CA GLY A 76 4.02 -12.95 -2.53
C GLY A 76 4.48 -12.01 -3.64
N SER A 77 4.34 -12.46 -4.89
CA SER A 77 4.75 -11.69 -6.07
C SER A 77 3.55 -11.16 -6.86
N THR A 78 3.66 -9.93 -7.36
CA THR A 78 2.71 -9.35 -8.34
C THR A 78 3.46 -8.50 -9.37
N LYS A 79 2.71 -7.86 -10.28
CA LYS A 79 3.27 -6.92 -11.25
C LYS A 79 2.45 -5.64 -11.34
N VAL A 80 3.14 -4.53 -11.08
CA VAL A 80 2.72 -3.14 -11.25
C VAL A 80 3.00 -2.67 -12.69
N GLY A 81 2.24 -1.66 -13.13
CA GLY A 81 2.40 -1.07 -14.45
C GLY A 81 2.04 -2.01 -15.61
N ARG A 82 2.57 -1.72 -16.81
CA ARG A 82 2.30 -2.47 -18.05
C ARG A 82 3.55 -2.81 -18.86
N SER A 83 4.74 -2.61 -18.29
CA SER A 83 6.01 -2.84 -18.98
C SER A 83 6.17 -4.32 -19.36
N LYS A 84 6.68 -4.57 -20.57
CA LYS A 84 7.04 -5.92 -21.03
C LYS A 84 8.34 -6.43 -20.41
N ASN A 85 9.20 -5.52 -19.94
CA ASN A 85 10.42 -5.90 -19.21
C ASN A 85 10.00 -6.52 -17.86
N PRO A 86 10.40 -7.75 -17.52
CA PRO A 86 10.02 -8.38 -16.24
C PRO A 86 10.52 -7.57 -15.03
N ASN A 87 11.63 -6.84 -15.14
CA ASN A 87 12.27 -6.12 -14.03
C ASN A 87 11.65 -4.74 -13.75
N ILE A 88 10.71 -4.27 -14.59
CA ILE A 88 10.01 -2.99 -14.42
C ILE A 88 8.60 -3.26 -13.91
N GLY A 89 8.27 -2.69 -12.75
CA GLY A 89 7.04 -2.97 -12.01
C GLY A 89 7.01 -4.37 -11.39
N ALA A 90 8.15 -5.07 -11.27
CA ALA A 90 8.18 -6.28 -10.46
C ALA A 90 7.89 -5.89 -9.01
N THR A 91 6.94 -6.58 -8.36
CA THR A 91 6.51 -6.19 -7.02
C THR A 91 6.49 -7.37 -6.07
N THR A 92 7.19 -7.22 -4.95
CA THR A 92 7.13 -8.13 -3.82
C THR A 92 6.21 -7.55 -2.77
N VAL A 93 5.34 -8.38 -2.19
CA VAL A 93 4.49 -8.02 -1.05
C VAL A 93 4.81 -8.99 0.08
N GLU A 94 5.41 -8.47 1.13
CA GLU A 94 5.78 -9.22 2.33
C GLU A 94 4.84 -8.83 3.47
N VAL A 95 4.22 -9.83 4.10
CA VAL A 95 3.32 -9.63 5.23
C VAL A 95 4.01 -10.20 6.46
N TYR A 96 4.23 -9.38 7.48
CA TYR A 96 4.86 -9.72 8.74
C TYR A 96 3.83 -9.87 9.85
N GLY A 97 4.04 -10.79 10.78
CA GLY A 97 3.18 -10.95 11.96
C GLY A 97 3.19 -12.34 12.60
N SER A 98 2.09 -12.64 13.27
CA SER A 98 1.79 -13.90 13.95
C SER A 98 0.49 -14.50 13.40
N ARG A 99 0.13 -15.73 13.80
CA ARG A 99 -1.03 -16.45 13.25
C ARG A 99 -2.34 -15.65 13.26
N THR A 100 -2.53 -14.85 14.30
CA THR A 100 -3.75 -14.09 14.58
C THR A 100 -3.61 -12.58 14.31
N MET A 101 -2.45 -12.10 13.86
CA MET A 101 -2.17 -10.67 13.76
C MET A 101 -1.03 -10.40 12.77
N ILE A 102 -1.34 -9.72 11.66
CA ILE A 102 -0.40 -8.95 10.85
C ILE A 102 0.09 -7.78 11.70
N SER A 103 1.40 -7.54 11.76
CA SER A 103 1.99 -6.32 12.34
C SER A 103 2.27 -5.28 11.26
N MET A 104 2.86 -5.72 10.14
CA MET A 104 3.34 -4.86 9.07
C MET A 104 3.18 -5.53 7.70
N VAL A 105 3.03 -4.73 6.65
CA VAL A 105 3.13 -5.18 5.24
C VAL A 105 4.14 -4.30 4.53
N ILE A 106 5.13 -4.89 3.87
CA ILE A 106 6.11 -4.21 3.02
C ILE A 106 5.76 -4.50 1.55
N ILE A 107 5.79 -3.45 0.73
CA ILE A 107 5.57 -3.51 -0.72
C ILE A 107 6.80 -2.92 -1.40
N ASP A 108 7.62 -3.74 -2.04
CA ASP A 108 8.77 -3.30 -2.84
C ASP A 108 8.40 -3.31 -4.33
N VAL A 109 8.58 -2.19 -5.03
CA VAL A 109 8.31 -2.01 -6.47
C VAL A 109 9.60 -1.67 -7.21
N ALA A 110 10.09 -2.62 -8.01
CA ALA A 110 11.30 -2.43 -8.81
C ALA A 110 11.05 -1.56 -10.06
N ASN A 111 11.85 -0.52 -10.22
CA ASN A 111 11.98 0.36 -11.39
C ASN A 111 10.68 1.03 -11.87
N GLU A 112 9.74 1.29 -10.96
CA GLU A 112 8.46 1.96 -11.21
C GLU A 112 8.04 2.73 -9.93
N SER A 113 7.15 3.71 -10.03
CA SER A 113 6.73 4.51 -8.87
C SER A 113 5.72 3.79 -7.97
N ALA A 114 5.86 3.96 -6.66
CA ALA A 114 4.82 3.70 -5.66
C ALA A 114 4.71 4.90 -4.70
N GLU A 115 3.56 5.54 -4.67
CA GLU A 115 3.30 6.73 -3.84
C GLU A 115 2.20 6.45 -2.80
N ILE A 116 2.13 7.28 -1.76
CA ILE A 116 1.08 7.16 -0.72
C ILE A 116 -0.34 7.24 -1.31
N LYS A 117 -0.55 7.95 -2.43
CA LYS A 117 -1.84 7.99 -3.14
C LYS A 117 -2.29 6.62 -3.67
N ASP A 118 -1.34 5.71 -3.91
CA ASP A 118 -1.61 4.37 -4.43
C ASP A 118 -2.17 3.42 -3.38
N LEU A 119 -2.22 3.84 -2.10
CA LEU A 119 -2.93 3.19 -1.00
C LEU A 119 -4.45 3.42 -1.04
N GLY A 120 -4.91 4.39 -1.84
CA GLY A 120 -6.33 4.70 -2.03
C GLY A 120 -6.85 5.81 -1.14
N GLU A 121 -8.18 5.91 -1.03
CA GLU A 121 -8.82 7.04 -0.35
C GLU A 121 -8.52 7.03 1.15
N GLY A 122 -8.01 8.16 1.65
CA GLY A 122 -7.69 8.41 3.04
C GLY A 122 -7.04 9.79 3.23
N LYS A 123 -7.01 10.27 4.47
CA LYS A 123 -6.26 11.46 4.85
C LYS A 123 -4.84 11.07 5.25
N THR A 124 -3.86 11.54 4.48
CA THR A 124 -2.44 11.42 4.79
C THR A 124 -1.94 12.64 5.56
N THR A 125 -1.10 12.44 6.57
CA THR A 125 -0.38 13.50 7.30
C THR A 125 1.09 13.08 7.44
N LYS A 126 2.04 13.86 6.90
CA LYS A 126 3.47 13.57 7.05
C LYS A 126 3.92 13.73 8.51
N ILE A 127 4.77 12.82 8.97
CA ILE A 127 5.39 12.78 10.29
C ILE A 127 6.87 13.09 10.08
N ALA A 128 7.41 14.05 10.83
CA ALA A 128 8.82 14.39 10.74
C ALA A 128 9.68 13.44 11.59
N THR A 129 10.67 12.80 10.98
CA THR A 129 11.61 11.90 11.66
C THR A 129 13.07 12.29 11.42
N THR A 130 13.97 11.76 12.24
CA THR A 130 15.42 11.94 12.09
C THR A 130 16.00 11.23 10.87
N CYS A 131 15.20 10.41 10.19
CA CYS A 131 15.55 9.70 8.95
C CYS A 131 14.92 10.33 7.71
N ASP A 132 14.18 11.44 7.84
CA ASP A 132 13.59 12.11 6.68
C ASP A 132 14.72 12.57 5.75
N ASP A 133 14.79 11.94 4.56
CA ASP A 133 15.82 12.20 3.54
C ASP A 133 15.13 12.57 2.21
N ASP A 134 15.77 13.44 1.44
CA ASP A 134 15.31 14.00 0.16
C ASP A 134 16.50 14.21 -0.81
N LEU A 135 17.48 13.30 -0.75
CA LEU A 135 18.55 13.22 -1.73
C LEU A 135 18.03 12.71 -3.08
N MET A 136 18.63 13.19 -4.18
CA MET A 136 18.22 12.79 -5.54
C MET A 136 18.27 11.27 -5.80
N SER A 137 19.08 10.54 -5.05
CA SER A 137 19.23 9.08 -5.13
C SER A 137 18.48 8.30 -4.06
N MET A 138 17.95 8.96 -3.03
CA MET A 138 17.26 8.31 -1.91
C MET A 138 16.33 9.29 -1.19
N SER A 139 15.07 8.91 -1.00
CA SER A 139 14.17 9.64 -0.08
C SER A 139 13.53 8.67 0.91
N ILE A 140 13.32 9.14 2.14
CA ILE A 140 12.65 8.40 3.20
C ILE A 140 11.63 9.34 3.84
N GLU A 141 10.39 8.89 3.99
CA GLU A 141 9.29 9.69 4.51
C GLU A 141 8.32 8.86 5.35
N PHE A 142 7.83 9.43 6.44
CA PHE A 142 6.85 8.77 7.31
C PHE A 142 5.51 9.49 7.29
N TYR A 143 4.42 8.74 7.37
CA TYR A 143 3.06 9.23 7.22
C TYR A 143 2.09 8.54 8.16
N ARG A 144 1.10 9.29 8.67
CA ARG A 144 -0.13 8.74 9.23
C ARG A 144 -1.21 8.74 8.16
N PHE A 145 -1.77 7.58 7.86
CA PHE A 145 -2.88 7.38 6.92
C PHE A 145 -4.16 7.08 7.69
N VAL A 146 -5.24 7.80 7.40
CA VAL A 146 -6.53 7.66 8.10
C VAL A 146 -7.68 7.52 7.10
N ARG A 147 -8.34 6.37 7.08
CA ARG A 147 -9.66 6.20 6.43
C ARG A 147 -10.76 6.39 7.47
N LYS A 148 -11.90 6.98 7.07
CA LYS A 148 -13.01 7.27 7.98
C LYS A 148 -13.64 5.96 8.51
N GLY A 149 -13.78 5.85 9.82
CA GLY A 149 -14.38 4.67 10.48
C GLY A 149 -13.39 3.52 10.77
N TYR A 150 -12.11 3.71 10.46
CA TYR A 150 -11.07 2.70 10.62
C TYR A 150 -9.90 3.22 11.46
N TYR A 151 -9.26 2.32 12.20
CA TYR A 151 -8.06 2.63 12.96
C TYR A 151 -6.93 3.16 12.02
N PRO A 152 -6.20 4.22 12.41
CA PRO A 152 -5.11 4.77 11.62
C PRO A 152 -4.02 3.74 11.33
N LEU A 153 -3.45 3.80 10.12
CA LEU A 153 -2.22 3.10 9.77
C LEU A 153 -1.07 4.10 9.68
N PHE A 154 0.13 3.62 9.92
CA PHE A 154 1.36 4.36 9.64
C PHE A 154 2.01 3.78 8.38
N VAL A 155 2.71 4.64 7.62
CA VAL A 155 3.37 4.27 6.38
C VAL A 155 4.75 4.90 6.33
N ARG A 156 5.79 4.09 6.10
CA ARG A 156 7.09 4.54 5.63
C ARG A 156 7.10 4.39 4.11
N ARG A 157 7.45 5.45 3.40
CA ARG A 157 7.85 5.41 2.00
C ARG A 157 9.36 5.55 1.91
N GLN A 158 10.01 4.69 1.14
CA GLN A 158 11.43 4.79 0.84
C GLN A 158 11.65 4.63 -0.67
N ALA A 159 12.19 5.66 -1.32
CA ALA A 159 12.62 5.59 -2.72
C ALA A 159 14.14 5.44 -2.79
N SER A 160 14.64 4.65 -3.73
CA SER A 160 16.08 4.53 -4.00
C SER A 160 16.33 4.46 -5.50
N TYR A 161 17.18 5.34 -6.03
CA TYR A 161 17.47 5.48 -7.45
C TYR A 161 18.96 5.62 -7.73
N GLY A 162 19.49 4.68 -8.51
CA GLY A 162 20.87 4.66 -8.99
C GLY A 162 21.06 5.40 -10.33
N ALA A 163 22.33 5.71 -10.63
CA ALA A 163 22.72 6.28 -11.91
C ALA A 163 22.34 5.32 -13.07
N GLY A 164 21.52 5.82 -14.00
CA GLY A 164 20.96 5.03 -15.11
C GLY A 164 19.46 4.76 -15.02
N GLY A 165 18.77 5.23 -13.96
CA GLY A 165 17.32 5.10 -13.82
C GLY A 165 16.86 3.74 -13.29
N SER A 166 17.79 2.91 -12.84
CA SER A 166 17.50 1.71 -12.05
C SER A 166 17.22 2.10 -10.60
N GLY A 167 16.16 1.57 -10.00
CA GLY A 167 15.79 1.88 -8.61
C GLY A 167 14.52 1.16 -8.17
N GLY A 168 13.89 1.66 -7.12
CA GLY A 168 12.62 1.14 -6.62
C GLY A 168 12.00 2.01 -5.54
N GLU A 169 10.76 1.68 -5.20
CA GLU A 169 9.96 2.32 -4.16
C GLU A 169 9.43 1.25 -3.21
N GLU A 170 9.70 1.44 -1.92
CA GLU A 170 9.21 0.61 -0.82
C GLU A 170 8.10 1.38 -0.07
N LEU A 171 6.98 0.71 0.17
CA LEU A 171 5.93 1.15 1.10
C LEU A 171 5.81 0.12 2.23
N ALA A 172 6.28 0.47 3.44
CA ALA A 172 6.08 -0.32 4.64
C ALA A 172 4.91 0.26 5.46
N ILE A 173 3.89 -0.55 5.73
CA ILE A 173 2.61 -0.16 6.33
C ILE A 173 2.45 -0.91 7.65
N ALA A 174 2.16 -0.24 8.75
CA ALA A 174 2.01 -0.86 10.08
C ALA A 174 0.90 -0.21 10.92
N TYR A 175 0.51 -0.89 12.01
CA TYR A 175 -0.44 -0.36 12.99
C TYR A 175 0.21 0.61 14.00
N ASP A 176 1.51 0.44 14.25
CA ASP A 176 2.30 1.32 15.11
C ASP A 176 3.33 2.07 14.27
N LEU A 177 3.69 3.28 14.71
CA LEU A 177 4.80 4.01 14.13
C LEU A 177 6.14 3.40 14.58
N GLU A 178 6.22 2.87 15.81
CA GLU A 178 7.45 2.28 16.34
C GLU A 178 7.95 1.10 15.48
N ASP A 179 7.04 0.26 14.98
CA ASP A 179 7.35 -0.84 14.04
C ASP A 179 8.09 -0.35 12.77
N LEU A 180 7.78 0.86 12.29
CA LEU A 180 8.39 1.45 11.09
C LEU A 180 9.68 2.21 11.39
N LEU A 181 9.79 2.79 12.60
CA LEU A 181 10.97 3.51 13.08
C LEU A 181 12.12 2.55 13.42
N LEU A 182 11.82 1.33 13.88
CA LEU A 182 12.82 0.32 14.25
C LEU A 182 13.33 -0.52 13.05
N THR A 183 12.67 -0.44 11.90
CA THR A 183 12.98 -1.25 10.70
C THR A 183 13.80 -0.49 9.65
N SER A 184 14.43 0.63 10.02
CA SER A 184 15.39 1.38 9.19
C SER A 184 16.80 0.81 9.33
N TRP A 185 17.46 0.54 8.20
CA TRP A 185 18.56 -0.43 8.11
C TRP A 185 19.86 -0.06 8.86
N ASP A 186 20.15 1.22 9.10
CA ASP A 186 21.44 1.66 9.68
C ASP A 186 21.34 2.28 11.09
N ASN A 187 20.18 2.81 11.48
CA ASN A 187 19.87 3.30 12.83
C ASN A 187 18.34 3.39 13.00
N PRO A 188 17.79 3.17 14.21
CA PRO A 188 16.37 3.38 14.46
C PRO A 188 16.02 4.87 14.35
N CYS A 189 15.01 5.18 13.55
CA CYS A 189 14.52 6.54 13.37
C CYS A 189 13.84 7.06 14.64
N GLN A 190 13.89 8.37 14.87
CA GLN A 190 13.22 9.01 16.01
C GLN A 190 12.27 10.11 15.52
N LEU A 191 11.22 10.37 16.29
CA LEU A 191 10.35 11.52 16.07
C LEU A 191 11.14 12.83 16.28
N VAL A 192 11.04 13.75 15.32
CA VAL A 192 11.52 15.12 15.52
C VAL A 192 10.45 15.88 16.31
N ASN A 193 10.59 15.88 17.63
CA ASN A 193 9.76 16.69 18.51
C ASN A 193 9.82 18.17 18.10
N ARG A 194 8.65 18.81 18.01
CA ARG A 194 8.48 20.27 17.93
C ARG A 194 7.93 20.78 19.25
#